data_AF-A0A7S2SJT5-F1
#
_entry.id   AF-A0A7S2SJT5-F1
#
_cell.length_a   1.000
_cell.length_b   1.000
_cell.length_c   1.000
_cell.angle_alpha   90.00
_cell.angle_beta   90.00
_cell.angle_gamma   90.00
#
_symmetry.space_group_name_H-M   'P 1'
#
loop_
_entity.id
_entity.type
_entity.pdbx_description
1 polymer ?
#
loop_
_entity_poly.entity_id
_entity_poly.type
_entity_poly.pdbx_seq_one_letter_code
_entity_poly.pdbx_strand_id
1 'polypeptide(L)'
;TQIGEYLGREPEYQNGFPLKLLHEYLTQLNFEGLSFDEAIRYYLSGFRLPGEAQKIDRIMEKFAERYTLQNPDVFTTADAAFILAFSIILLNIDLHNADIN
;
A
#
# COMPACT_ATOMS: atom_id res chain seq x y z
N THR A 1 -8.64 -10.01 -8.76
CA THR A 1 -7.96 -11.01 -7.91
C THR A 1 -8.41 -10.81 -6.48
N GLN A 2 -8.74 -11.87 -5.73
CA GLN A 2 -9.53 -11.80 -4.49
C GLN A 2 -8.76 -11.26 -3.25
N ILE A 3 -7.43 -11.18 -3.33
CA ILE A 3 -6.56 -10.88 -2.18
C ILE A 3 -6.61 -9.40 -1.78
N GLY A 4 -6.41 -8.46 -2.72
CA GLY A 4 -6.46 -7.02 -2.40
C GLY A 4 -7.84 -6.58 -1.90
N GLU A 5 -8.90 -7.16 -2.47
CA GLU A 5 -10.28 -6.99 -2.01
C GLU A 5 -10.49 -7.46 -0.57
N TYR A 6 -9.83 -8.56 -0.18
CA TYR A 6 -9.92 -9.09 1.18
C TYR A 6 -9.11 -8.23 2.16
N LEU A 7 -7.89 -7.85 1.80
CA LEU A 7 -7.00 -7.04 2.63
C LEU A 7 -7.55 -5.63 2.91
N GLY A 8 -8.30 -5.06 1.97
CA GLY A 8 -8.92 -3.74 2.11
C GLY A 8 -10.23 -3.70 2.90
N ARG A 9 -10.75 -4.84 3.38
CA ARG A 9 -12.00 -4.89 4.16
C ARG A 9 -11.95 -4.07 5.45
N GLU A 10 -13.12 -3.81 6.03
CA GLU A 10 -13.20 -3.03 7.25
C GLU A 10 -12.40 -3.67 8.41
N PRO A 11 -11.78 -2.86 9.29
CA PRO A 11 -11.03 -3.34 10.44
C PRO A 11 -11.84 -4.23 11.39
N GLU A 12 -13.17 -4.13 11.39
CA GLU A 12 -14.06 -4.92 12.22
C GLU A 12 -14.42 -6.28 11.58
N TYR A 13 -14.17 -6.43 10.28
CA TYR A 13 -14.50 -7.66 9.55
C TYR A 13 -13.72 -8.86 10.11
N GLN A 14 -14.45 -9.94 10.41
CA GLN A 14 -13.88 -11.17 10.99
C GLN A 14 -12.93 -10.89 12.17
N ASN A 15 -13.34 -10.00 13.09
CA ASN A 15 -12.55 -9.67 14.29
C ASN A 15 -11.16 -9.09 13.97
N GLY A 16 -11.08 -8.28 12.91
CA GLY A 16 -9.87 -7.61 12.44
C GLY A 16 -8.84 -8.52 11.79
N PHE A 17 -9.26 -9.69 11.31
CA PHE A 17 -8.36 -10.61 10.63
C PHE A 17 -7.71 -10.00 9.36
N PRO A 18 -8.41 -9.26 8.48
CA PRO A 18 -7.78 -8.68 7.29
C PRO A 18 -6.64 -7.73 7.63
N LEU A 19 -6.82 -6.89 8.65
CA LEU A 19 -5.81 -5.94 9.09
C LEU A 19 -4.59 -6.65 9.70
N LYS A 20 -4.82 -7.72 10.48
CA LYS A 20 -3.73 -8.55 11.02
C LYS A 20 -2.95 -9.23 9.90
N LEU A 21 -3.64 -9.76 8.90
CA LEU A 21 -3.00 -10.40 7.74
C LEU A 21 -2.18 -9.38 6.93
N LEU A 22 -2.71 -8.17 6.72
CA LEU A 22 -2.00 -7.09 6.06
C LEU A 22 -0.73 -6.70 6.82
N HIS A 23 -0.82 -6.58 8.14
CA HIS A 23 0.31 -6.27 9.00
C HIS A 23 1.39 -7.37 8.97
N GLU A 24 0.99 -8.64 9.06
CA GLU A 24 1.89 -9.79 8.97
C GLU A 24 2.56 -9.86 7.59
N TYR A 25 1.80 -9.64 6.52
CA TYR A 25 2.32 -9.58 5.17
C TYR A 25 3.40 -8.51 5.01
N LEU A 26 3.14 -7.28 5.49
CA LEU A 26 4.13 -6.19 5.50
C LEU A 26 5.34 -6.48 6.38
N THR A 27 5.16 -7.24 7.47
CA THR A 27 6.27 -7.63 8.34
C THR A 27 7.26 -8.57 7.67
N GLN A 28 6.78 -9.39 6.73
CA GLN A 28 7.62 -10.28 5.93
C GLN A 28 8.36 -9.57 4.78
N LEU A 29 7.97 -8.33 4.45
CA LEU A 29 8.66 -7.54 3.43
C LEU A 29 9.81 -6.75 4.07
N ASN A 30 10.95 -6.76 3.38
CA ASN A 30 12.08 -5.93 3.73
C ASN A 30 12.20 -4.77 2.74
N PHE A 31 12.04 -3.55 3.23
CA PHE A 31 12.19 -2.33 2.43
C PHE A 31 13.50 -1.60 2.68
N GLU A 32 14.40 -2.14 3.50
CA GLU A 32 15.70 -1.51 3.76
C GLU A 32 16.53 -1.44 2.47
N GLY A 33 17.03 -0.24 2.17
CA GLY A 33 17.89 0.01 1.00
C GLY A 33 17.15 0.06 -0.35
N LEU A 34 15.83 -0.15 -0.37
CA LEU A 34 15.00 0.11 -1.55
C LEU A 34 14.60 1.58 -1.60
N SER A 35 14.60 2.16 -2.78
CA SER A 35 13.94 3.45 -3.00
C SER A 35 12.42 3.30 -2.84
N PHE A 36 11.71 4.41 -2.64
CA PHE A 36 10.29 4.39 -2.35
C PHE A 36 9.46 3.77 -3.49
N ASP A 37 9.81 4.08 -4.74
CA ASP A 37 9.13 3.55 -5.91
C ASP A 37 9.44 2.05 -6.14
N GLU A 38 10.64 1.59 -5.79
CA GLU A 38 10.96 0.16 -5.79
C GLU A 38 10.17 -0.59 -4.72
N ALA A 39 10.11 -0.05 -3.50
CA ALA A 39 9.40 -0.64 -2.38
C ALA A 39 7.89 -0.76 -2.65
N ILE A 40 7.26 0.28 -3.21
CA ILE A 40 5.82 0.23 -3.53
C ILE A 40 5.53 -0.75 -4.67
N ARG A 41 6.39 -0.82 -5.70
CA ARG A 41 6.26 -1.82 -6.77
C ARG A 41 6.44 -3.24 -6.25
N TYR A 42 7.41 -3.45 -5.36
CA TYR A 42 7.65 -4.74 -4.73
C TYR A 42 6.44 -5.16 -3.89
N TYR A 43 5.91 -4.26 -3.06
CA TYR A 43 4.71 -4.50 -2.26
C TYR A 43 3.48 -4.85 -3.11
N LEU A 44 3.20 -4.06 -4.15
CA LEU A 44 2.07 -4.23 -5.06
C LEU A 44 2.26 -5.38 -6.07
N SER A 45 3.44 -6.00 -6.14
CA SER A 45 3.66 -7.17 -6.99
C SER A 45 2.86 -8.40 -6.51
N GLY A 46 2.59 -8.47 -5.20
CA GLY A 46 1.91 -9.62 -4.58
C GLY A 46 0.38 -9.61 -4.72
N PHE A 47 -0.25 -8.46 -5.02
CA PHE A 47 -1.70 -8.39 -5.18
C PHE A 47 -2.12 -7.19 -6.05
N ARG A 48 -3.36 -7.20 -6.53
CA ARG A 48 -3.95 -6.06 -7.25
C ARG A 48 -4.72 -5.18 -6.27
N LEU A 49 -4.58 -3.87 -6.41
CA LEU A 49 -5.32 -2.91 -5.60
C LEU A 49 -6.83 -3.04 -5.85
N PRO A 50 -7.65 -2.89 -4.80
CA PRO A 50 -9.11 -2.80 -4.93
C PRO A 50 -9.52 -1.53 -5.67
N GLY A 51 -10.74 -1.50 -6.20
CA GLY A 51 -11.26 -0.33 -6.93
C GLY A 51 -11.77 0.80 -6.03
N GLU A 52 -12.12 0.51 -4.78
CA GLU A 52 -12.69 1.50 -3.86
C GLU A 52 -11.61 2.28 -3.12
N ALA A 53 -11.69 3.62 -3.20
CA ALA A 53 -10.73 4.54 -2.58
C ALA A 53 -10.47 4.25 -1.10
N GLN A 54 -11.52 4.02 -0.31
CA GLN A 54 -11.40 3.73 1.12
C GLN A 54 -10.60 2.46 1.42
N LYS A 55 -10.61 1.47 0.53
CA LYS A 55 -9.83 0.24 0.67
C LYS A 55 -8.37 0.49 0.29
N ILE A 56 -8.14 1.26 -0.78
CA ILE A 56 -6.80 1.68 -1.20
C ILE A 56 -6.13 2.47 -0.07
N ASP A 57 -6.84 3.44 0.53
CA ASP A 57 -6.35 4.26 1.65
C ASP A 57 -5.77 3.39 2.77
N ARG A 58 -6.54 2.40 3.25
CA ARG A 58 -6.11 1.50 4.35
C ARG A 58 -4.86 0.68 3.99
N ILE A 59 -4.81 0.17 2.76
CA ILE A 59 -3.69 -0.64 2.28
C ILE A 59 -2.42 0.22 2.17
N MET A 60 -2.56 1.48 1.74
CA MET A 60 -1.46 2.41 1.57
C MET A 60 -0.97 3.02 2.88
N GLU A 61 -1.87 3.30 3.83
CA GLU A 61 -1.52 3.79 5.16
C GLU A 61 -0.58 2.79 5.86
N LYS A 62 -0.90 1.50 5.81
CA LYS A 62 -0.07 0.45 6.42
C LYS A 62 1.28 0.28 5.72
N PHE A 63 1.33 0.45 4.40
CA PHE A 63 2.59 0.47 3.67
C PHE A 63 3.46 1.65 4.07
N ALA A 64 2.89 2.86 4.15
CA ALA A 64 3.60 4.08 4.51
C ALA A 64 4.17 3.99 5.93
N GLU A 65 3.38 3.51 6.90
CA GLU A 65 3.84 3.23 8.26
C GLU A 65 5.06 2.30 8.27
N ARG A 66 4.99 1.18 7.52
CA ARG A 66 6.06 0.19 7.47
C ARG A 66 7.32 0.72 6.78
N TYR A 67 7.18 1.40 5.65
CA TYR A 67 8.30 1.94 4.90
C TYR A 67 9.05 2.99 5.73
N THR A 68 8.34 3.93 6.36
CA THR A 68 8.95 4.96 7.20
C THR A 68 9.64 4.37 8.43
N LEU A 69 9.10 3.28 9.00
CA LEU A 69 9.74 2.59 10.12
C LEU A 69 11.09 1.97 9.73
N GLN A 70 11.20 1.41 8.52
CA GLN A 70 12.44 0.79 8.01
C GLN A 70 13.40 1.80 7.37
N ASN A 71 12.89 2.95 6.92
CA ASN A 71 13.64 3.99 6.22
C ASN A 71 13.37 5.38 6.83
N PRO A 72 13.69 5.61 8.12
CA PRO A 72 13.38 6.86 8.81
C PRO A 72 14.09 8.09 8.23
N ASP A 73 15.21 7.88 7.52
CA ASP A 73 15.98 8.96 6.89
C ASP A 73 15.35 9.48 5.60
N VAL A 74 14.40 8.74 5.00
CA VAL A 74 13.77 9.10 3.73
C VAL A 74 12.52 9.96 3.93
N PHE A 75 11.67 9.60 4.90
CA PHE A 75 10.48 10.37 5.24
C PHE A 75 10.44 10.69 6.73
N THR A 76 10.24 11.98 7.06
CA THR A 76 10.11 12.42 8.46
C THR A 76 8.80 11.94 9.10
N THR A 77 7.75 11.69 8.31
CA THR A 77 6.45 11.22 8.80
C THR A 77 5.83 10.18 7.85
N ALA A 78 4.98 9.30 8.39
CA ALA A 78 4.20 8.36 7.58
C ALA A 78 3.21 9.08 6.65
N ASP A 79 2.69 10.24 7.04
CA ASP A 79 1.77 11.04 6.21
C ASP A 79 2.42 11.48 4.89
N ALA A 80 3.69 11.91 4.93
CA ALA A 80 4.43 12.30 3.73
C ALA A 80 4.64 11.11 2.78
N ALA A 81 5.00 9.94 3.34
CA ALA A 81 5.12 8.70 2.58
C ALA A 81 3.75 8.27 1.99
N PHE A 82 2.67 8.39 2.75
CA PHE A 82 1.32 8.08 2.29
C PHE A 82 0.90 8.95 1.11
N ILE A 83 1.07 10.28 1.20
CA ILE A 83 0.74 11.21 0.10
C ILE A 83 1.52 10.85 -1.16
N LEU A 84 2.80 10.49 -1.03
CA LEU A 84 3.61 10.07 -2.17
C LEU A 84 3.12 8.75 -2.76
N ALA A 85 2.84 7.73 -1.93
CA ALA A 85 2.28 6.45 -2.39
C ALA A 85 0.97 6.65 -3.16
N PHE A 86 0.09 7.50 -2.62
CA PHE A 86 -1.19 7.82 -3.25
C PHE A 86 -1.01 8.54 -4.58
N SER A 87 -0.06 9.47 -4.64
CA SER A 87 0.30 10.19 -5.88
C SER A 87 0.84 9.24 -6.94
N ILE A 88 1.69 8.29 -6.57
CA ILE A 88 2.23 7.26 -7.47
C ILE A 88 1.09 6.37 -8.01
N ILE A 89 0.16 5.96 -7.15
CA ILE A 89 -0.99 5.13 -7.57
C ILE A 89 -1.93 5.92 -8.47
N LEU A 90 -2.28 7.16 -8.13
CA LEU A 90 -3.12 8.01 -8.98
C LEU A 90 -2.46 8.24 -10.34
N LEU A 91 -1.15 8.52 -10.37
CA LEU A 91 -0.40 8.64 -11.62
C LEU A 91 -0.42 7.34 -12.42
N ASN A 92 -0.26 6.19 -11.75
CA ASN A 92 -0.30 4.89 -12.42
C ASN A 92 -1.71 4.54 -12.93
N ILE A 93 -2.77 4.93 -12.21
CA ILE A 93 -4.16 4.81 -12.63
C ILE A 93 -4.40 5.73 -13.83
N ASP A 94 -3.95 6.98 -13.80
CA ASP A 94 -4.11 7.94 -14.89
C ASP A 94 -3.37 7.49 -16.17
N LEU A 95 -2.12 7.04 -16.02
CA LEU A 95 -1.31 6.52 -17.12
C LEU A 95 -1.91 5.25 -17.77
N HIS A 96 -2.45 4.33 -16.97
CA HIS A 96 -3.07 3.10 -17.50
C HIS A 96 -4.55 3.26 -17.88
N ASN A 97 -5.26 4.26 -17.36
CA ASN A 97 -6.59 4.64 -17.83
C ASN A 97 -6.54 5.50 -19.11
N ALA A 98 -5.38 6.06 -19.49
CA ALA A 98 -5.20 6.71 -20.77
C ALA A 98 -5.28 5.73 -21.97
N ASP A 99 -5.13 4.42 -21.74
CA ASP A 99 -5.26 3.36 -22.78
C ASP A 99 -6.72 2.93 -23.06
N ILE A 100 -7.72 3.59 -22.46
CA ILE A 100 -9.17 3.33 -22.70
C ILE A 100 -9.92 4.55 -23.27
N ASN A 101 -9.26 5.36 -24.11
CA ASN A 101 -9.93 6.33 -24.98
C ASN A 101 -9.59 6.10 -26.47
#